data_AF-A0A2S9G5L7-F1
#
_entry.id   AF-A0A2S9G5L7-F1
#
_cell.length_a   1.000
_cell.length_b   1.000
_cell.length_c   1.000
_cell.angle_alpha   90.00
_cell.angle_beta   90.00
_cell.angle_gamma   90.00
#
_symmetry.space_group_name_H-M   'P 1'
#
loop_
_entity.id
_entity.type
_entity.pdbx_description
1 polymer ?
#
loop_
_entity_poly.entity_id
_entity_poly.type
_entity_poly.pdbx_seq_one_letter_code
_entity_poly.pdbx_strand_id
1 'polypeptide(L)'
;GEARSVAPTAPLAVELDMVQLHHQQGPCLDAAINETVIISTDWREERRWPSFASAAVEVGVYGILSYRLIPQHDVTGALTLFSLE
;
A
#
# COMPACT_ATOMS: atom_id res chain seq x y z
N GLY A 1 8.30 -10.88 -10.94
CA GLY A 1 7.74 -9.62 -11.47
C GLY A 1 8.08 -8.53 -10.48
N GLU A 2 8.56 -7.39 -10.94
CA GLU A 2 8.88 -6.26 -10.06
C GLU A 2 7.60 -5.46 -9.80
N ALA A 3 7.27 -5.21 -8.54
CA ALA A 3 6.12 -4.37 -8.20
C ALA A 3 6.45 -2.92 -8.54
N ARG A 4 5.55 -2.23 -9.23
CA ARG A 4 5.73 -0.83 -9.60
C ARG A 4 4.40 -0.10 -9.61
N SER A 5 4.43 1.19 -9.28
CA SER A 5 3.32 2.10 -9.53
C SER A 5 3.07 2.24 -11.04
N VAL A 6 1.83 1.95 -11.48
CA VAL A 6 1.45 2.03 -12.91
C VAL A 6 0.76 3.35 -13.25
N ALA A 7 -0.04 3.89 -12.32
CA ALA A 7 -0.80 5.12 -12.51
C ALA A 7 -0.86 5.94 -11.20
N PRO A 8 0.29 6.40 -10.66
CA PRO A 8 0.30 7.22 -9.45
C PRO A 8 -0.34 8.58 -9.72
N THR A 9 -1.17 9.05 -8.79
CA THR A 9 -1.79 10.38 -8.85
C THR A 9 -1.01 11.43 -8.03
N ALA A 10 -0.07 10.98 -7.19
CA ALA A 10 0.77 11.83 -6.35
C ALA A 10 2.18 11.21 -6.18
N PRO A 11 3.23 12.02 -5.98
CA PRO A 11 4.60 11.52 -5.73
C PRO A 11 4.67 10.58 -4.53
N LEU A 12 3.92 10.86 -3.47
CA LEU A 12 3.88 10.03 -2.25
C LEU A 12 3.52 8.57 -2.53
N ALA A 13 2.71 8.29 -3.58
CA ALA A 13 2.34 6.92 -3.91
C ALA A 13 3.54 6.11 -4.38
N VAL A 14 4.44 6.73 -5.16
CA VAL A 14 5.68 6.10 -5.63
C VAL A 14 6.66 5.94 -4.46
N GLU A 15 6.76 6.95 -3.58
CA GLU A 15 7.60 6.89 -2.39
C GLU A 15 7.18 5.74 -1.47
N LEU A 16 5.89 5.63 -1.15
CA LEU A 16 5.38 4.57 -0.29
C LEU A 16 5.48 3.18 -0.95
N ASP A 17 5.30 3.05 -2.26
CA ASP A 17 5.58 1.78 -2.95
C ASP A 17 7.04 1.32 -2.78
N MET A 18 8.00 2.25 -2.86
CA MET A 18 9.41 1.94 -2.61
C MET A 18 9.66 1.51 -1.17
N VAL A 19 9.01 2.16 -0.20
CA VAL A 19 9.09 1.79 1.23
C VAL A 19 8.57 0.36 1.42
N GLN A 20 7.46 -0.01 0.78
CA GLN A 20 6.95 -1.38 0.90
C GLN A 20 7.95 -2.41 0.39
N LEU A 21 8.53 -2.16 -0.79
CA LEU A 21 9.53 -3.05 -1.39
C LEU A 21 10.79 -3.15 -0.53
N HIS A 22 11.26 -2.01 0.01
CA HIS A 22 12.46 -1.95 0.82
C HIS A 22 12.31 -2.72 2.14
N HIS A 23 11.18 -2.53 2.82
CA HIS A 23 10.93 -3.18 4.12
C HIS A 23 10.27 -4.56 4.00
N GLN A 24 9.86 -4.97 2.79
CA GLN A 24 9.05 -6.16 2.56
C GLN A 24 7.80 -6.20 3.46
N GLN A 25 7.19 -5.02 3.65
CA GLN A 25 6.04 -4.81 4.51
C GLN A 25 5.09 -3.85 3.83
N GLY A 26 3.79 -4.14 3.83
CA GLY A 26 2.80 -3.16 3.47
C GLY A 26 1.58 -3.74 2.77
N PRO A 27 0.53 -2.91 2.66
CA PRO A 27 -0.79 -3.35 2.25
C PRO A 27 -0.79 -3.86 0.81
N CYS A 28 -0.05 -3.26 -0.13
CA CYS A 28 -0.07 -3.74 -1.51
C CYS A 28 0.68 -5.08 -1.69
N LEU A 29 1.72 -5.36 -0.89
CA LEU A 29 2.37 -6.67 -0.88
C LEU A 29 1.44 -7.77 -0.35
N ASP A 30 0.74 -7.49 0.76
CA ASP A 30 -0.16 -8.46 1.37
C ASP A 30 -1.46 -8.65 0.57
N ALA A 31 -1.99 -7.58 -0.04
CA ALA A 31 -3.17 -7.65 -0.91
C ALA A 31 -2.88 -8.46 -2.19
N ALA A 32 -1.65 -8.41 -2.71
CA ALA A 32 -1.26 -9.20 -3.88
C ALA A 32 -1.27 -10.71 -3.59
N ILE A 33 -1.02 -11.11 -2.33
CA ILE A 33 -0.82 -12.51 -1.94
C ILE A 33 -2.10 -13.10 -1.29
N ASN A 34 -2.66 -12.42 -0.29
CA ASN A 34 -3.57 -13.04 0.69
C ASN A 34 -4.96 -12.41 0.74
N GLU A 35 -5.09 -11.08 0.63
CA GLU A 35 -6.35 -10.37 0.93
C GLU A 35 -6.90 -9.58 -0.26
N THR A 36 -8.22 -9.66 -0.50
CA THR A 36 -8.86 -8.90 -1.59
C THR A 36 -8.97 -7.41 -1.27
N VAL A 37 -9.13 -7.06 0.01
CA VAL A 37 -9.30 -5.68 0.46
C VAL A 37 -8.60 -5.50 1.80
N ILE A 38 -7.72 -4.51 1.89
CA ILE A 38 -7.08 -4.05 3.11
C ILE A 38 -7.55 -2.64 3.39
N ILE A 39 -8.04 -2.40 4.61
CA ILE A 39 -8.42 -1.07 5.08
C ILE A 39 -7.75 -0.84 6.43
N SER A 40 -7.12 0.31 6.60
CA SER A 40 -6.64 0.81 7.89
C SER A 40 -6.90 2.31 7.95
N THR A 41 -7.64 2.74 8.98
CA THR A 41 -8.11 4.13 9.13
C THR A 41 -7.22 4.97 10.04
N ASP A 42 -6.26 4.36 10.74
CA ASP A 42 -5.26 5.07 11.54
C ASP A 42 -3.92 4.34 11.52
N TRP A 43 -3.00 4.87 10.72
CA TRP A 43 -1.66 4.30 10.54
C TRP A 43 -0.71 4.55 11.72
N ARG A 44 -1.10 5.37 12.71
CA ARG A 44 -0.35 5.52 13.96
C ARG A 44 -0.50 4.29 14.87
N GLU A 45 -1.59 3.54 14.69
CA GLU A 45 -1.91 2.34 15.46
C GLU A 45 -1.68 1.05 14.67
N GLU A 46 -1.21 1.15 13.42
CA GLU A 46 -1.01 -0.02 12.55
C GLU A 46 0.21 -0.83 12.99
N ARG A 47 -0.03 -2.10 13.35
CA ARG A 47 0.99 -3.01 13.90
C ARG A 47 1.38 -4.14 12.95
N ARG A 48 0.63 -4.36 11.87
CA ARG A 48 0.93 -5.41 10.88
C ARG A 48 2.24 -5.11 10.12
N TRP A 49 2.50 -3.83 9.88
CA TRP A 49 3.64 -3.36 9.08
C TRP A 49 4.36 -2.20 9.79
N PRO A 50 5.06 -2.44 10.90
CA PRO A 50 5.59 -1.39 11.76
C PRO A 50 6.55 -0.43 11.04
N SER A 51 7.39 -0.92 10.13
CA SER A 51 8.34 -0.06 9.40
C SER A 51 7.64 0.80 8.36
N PHE A 52 6.69 0.22 7.62
CA PHE A 52 5.89 0.95 6.64
C PHE A 52 4.95 1.96 7.31
N ALA A 53 4.39 1.61 8.47
CA ALA A 53 3.51 2.50 9.23
C ALA A 53 4.23 3.76 9.71
N SER A 54 5.45 3.63 10.23
CA SER A 54 6.28 4.80 10.58
C SER A 54 6.49 5.71 9.38
N ALA A 55 6.91 5.16 8.25
CA ALA A 55 7.16 5.92 7.03
C ALA A 55 5.89 6.59 6.47
N ALA A 56 4.74 5.91 6.50
CA ALA A 56 3.46 6.46 6.07
C ALA A 56 3.05 7.68 6.93
N VAL A 57 3.19 7.56 8.25
CA VAL A 57 2.88 8.65 9.18
C VAL A 57 3.84 9.83 9.01
N GLU A 58 5.13 9.57 8.77
CA GLU A 58 6.14 10.61 8.53
C GLU A 58 5.81 11.49 7.31
N VAL A 59 5.16 10.93 6.28
CA VAL A 59 4.72 11.67 5.09
C VAL A 59 3.26 12.14 5.17
N GLY A 60 2.62 12.04 6.35
CA GLY A 60 1.28 12.56 6.62
C GLY A 60 0.14 11.67 6.13
N VAL A 61 0.38 10.38 5.88
CA VAL A 61 -0.67 9.41 5.55
C VAL A 61 -1.19 8.76 6.83
N TYR A 62 -2.49 8.89 7.08
CA TYR A 62 -3.16 8.35 8.27
C TYR A 62 -4.21 7.30 7.96
N GLY A 63 -4.67 7.21 6.71
CA GLY A 63 -5.59 6.16 6.25
C GLY A 63 -5.11 5.55 4.94
N ILE A 64 -5.26 4.23 4.79
CA ILE A 64 -4.97 3.52 3.53
C ILE A 64 -6.04 2.48 3.27
N LEU A 65 -6.52 2.45 2.03
CA LEU A 65 -7.29 1.35 1.47
C LEU A 65 -6.50 0.76 0.30
N SER A 66 -6.25 -0.55 0.32
CA SER A 66 -5.69 -1.26 -0.82
C SER A 66 -6.66 -2.35 -1.29
N TYR A 67 -6.98 -2.36 -2.57
CA TYR A 67 -7.91 -3.28 -3.19
C TYR A 67 -7.19 -4.08 -4.27
N ARG A 68 -7.22 -5.42 -4.16
CA ARG A 68 -6.66 -6.30 -5.17
C ARG A 68 -7.49 -6.20 -6.45
N LEU A 69 -6.84 -5.77 -7.53
CA LEU A 69 -7.39 -5.90 -8.87
C LEU A 69 -7.24 -7.37 -9.27
N ILE A 70 -8.37 -8.03 -9.51
CA ILE A 70 -8.44 -9.40 -10.03
C ILE A 70 -8.82 -9.30 -11.52
N PRO A 71 -7.86 -9.25 -12.45
CA PRO A 71 -8.18 -9.27 -13.86
C PRO A 71 -8.58 -10.66 -14.33
N GLN A 72 -9.22 -10.70 -15.49
CA GLN A 72 -9.54 -11.95 -16.20
C GLN A 72 -8.29 -12.72 -16.70
N HIS A 73 -7.09 -12.12 -16.62
CA HIS A 73 -5.82 -12.64 -17.14
C HIS A 73 -4.79 -12.51 -16.01
N ASP A 74 -3.83 -13.44 -15.89
CA ASP A 74 -2.97 -13.74 -14.71
C ASP A 74 -2.14 -12.60 -14.04
N VAL A 75 -2.33 -11.33 -14.42
CA VAL A 75 -1.58 -10.19 -13.86
C VAL A 75 -2.31 -9.62 -12.64
N THR A 76 -1.98 -10.08 -11.44
CA THR A 76 -2.52 -9.46 -10.22
C THR A 76 -1.94 -8.05 -10.02
N GLY A 77 -2.79 -7.07 -9.73
CA GLY A 77 -2.39 -5.72 -9.31
C GLY A 77 -3.17 -5.26 -8.09
N ALA A 78 -2.87 -4.06 -7.59
CA ALA A 78 -3.61 -3.44 -6.50
C ALA A 78 -3.89 -1.96 -6.79
N LEU A 79 -5.07 -1.48 -6.37
CA LEU A 79 -5.42 -0.07 -6.30
C LEU A 79 -5.26 0.38 -4.84
N THR A 80 -4.44 1.40 -4.60
CA THR A 80 -4.24 1.96 -3.25
C THR A 80 -4.72 3.41 -3.19
N LEU A 81 -5.50 3.72 -2.16
CA LEU A 81 -6.00 5.05 -1.83
C LEU A 81 -5.40 5.48 -0.49
N PHE A 82 -5.06 6.77 -0.38
CA PHE A 82 -4.44 7.37 0.81
C PHE A 82 -5.36 8.47 1.38
N SER A 83 -5.51 8.50 2.71
CA SER A 83 -6.08 9.61 3.47
C SER A 83 -4.97 10.36 4.18
N LEU A 84 -4.99 11.69 4.07
CA LEU A 84 -4.07 12.61 4.76
C LEU A 84 -4.70 13.26 6.00
N GLU A 85 -5.97 12.97 6.25
CA GLU A 85 -6.79 13.43 7.38
C GLU A 85 -7.31 12.24 8.19
#